data_AF-A0A146KDD1-F1
#
_entry.id   AF-A0A146KDD1-F1
#
_cell.length_a   1.000
_cell.length_b   1.000
_cell.length_c   1.000
_cell.angle_alpha   90.00
_cell.angle_beta   90.00
_cell.angle_gamma   90.00
#
_symmetry.space_group_name_H-M   'P 1'
#
loop_
_entity.id
_entity.type
_entity.pdbx_description
1 polymer ?
#
loop_
_entity_poly.entity_id
_entity_poly.type
_entity_poly.pdbx_seq_one_letter_code
_entity_poly.pdbx_strand_id
1 'polypeptide(L)'
;FNLLSDLLGLTSDINTNPTAVANNFSCSYESDPELFKQLAEISQVLNGQTAFKPQDIGIQKRKRSRTQFSFEDQIILYKEFQACPTVDNSIIRKVCKQIKKPQSEVKQWWYNRRSDVKDNKFKIPDAIKKLLP
;
A
#
# COMPACT_ATOMS: atom_id res chain seq x y z
N PHE A 1 -2.87 29.91 -15.15
CA PHE A 1 -1.75 29.02 -15.54
C PHE A 1 -2.22 27.58 -15.42
N ASN A 2 -2.64 26.97 -16.54
CA ASN A 2 -3.02 25.56 -16.58
C ASN A 2 -1.78 24.76 -16.99
N LEU A 3 -1.03 24.25 -16.00
CA LEU A 3 0.20 23.47 -16.20
C LEU A 3 0.04 22.30 -17.18
N LEU A 4 -1.18 21.74 -17.27
CA LEU A 4 -1.51 20.63 -18.16
C LEU A 4 -1.66 21.06 -19.63
N SER A 5 -2.16 22.27 -19.88
CA SER A 5 -2.28 22.86 -21.22
C SER A 5 -0.89 23.10 -21.83
N ASP A 6 0.03 23.62 -21.03
CA ASP A 6 1.42 23.86 -21.46
C ASP A 6 2.20 22.55 -21.67
N LEU A 7 1.96 21.52 -20.85
CA LEU A 7 2.62 20.21 -20.95
C LEU A 7 2.18 19.42 -22.19
N LEU A 8 0.91 19.55 -22.60
CA LEU A 8 0.35 18.83 -23.74
C LEU A 8 0.31 19.66 -25.03
N GLY A 9 0.79 20.91 -25.00
CA GLY A 9 0.70 21.84 -26.13
C GLY A 9 -0.75 22.15 -26.54
N LEU A 10 -1.70 22.01 -25.62
CA LEU A 10 -3.12 22.25 -25.87
C LEU A 10 -3.45 23.70 -25.50
N THR A 11 -3.98 24.47 -26.45
CA THR A 11 -4.52 25.80 -26.13
C THR A 11 -5.71 25.66 -25.19
N SER A 12 -5.97 26.68 -24.37
CA SER A 12 -7.06 26.68 -23.36
C SER A 12 -8.43 26.29 -23.93
N ASP A 13 -8.64 26.57 -25.22
CA ASP A 13 -9.91 26.34 -25.91
C ASP A 13 -10.10 24.86 -26.31
N ILE A 14 -9.01 24.11 -26.50
CA ILE A 14 -9.04 22.69 -26.89
C ILE A 14 -9.52 21.80 -25.73
N ASN A 15 -9.35 22.23 -24.47
CA ASN A 15 -9.73 21.43 -23.29
C ASN A 15 -11.24 21.12 -23.17
N THR A 16 -12.08 21.85 -23.91
CA THR A 16 -13.55 21.74 -23.84
C THR A 16 -14.14 20.81 -24.89
N ASN A 17 -13.38 20.41 -25.90
CA ASN A 17 -13.89 19.63 -27.02
C ASN A 17 -13.02 18.38 -27.28
N PRO A 18 -13.49 17.16 -26.93
CA PRO A 18 -12.73 15.94 -27.11
C PRO A 18 -12.36 15.67 -28.58
N THR A 19 -13.16 16.15 -29.53
CA THR A 19 -12.84 16.07 -30.97
C THR A 19 -11.67 16.97 -31.35
N ALA A 20 -11.56 18.16 -30.75
CA ALA A 20 -10.43 19.05 -30.98
C ALA A 20 -9.13 18.50 -30.37
N VAL A 21 -9.23 17.87 -29.19
CA VAL A 21 -8.09 17.17 -28.56
C VAL A 21 -7.64 16.01 -29.44
N ALA A 22 -8.57 15.17 -29.89
CA ALA A 22 -8.27 14.01 -30.74
C ALA A 22 -7.63 14.42 -32.07
N ASN A 23 -8.13 15.48 -32.73
CA ASN A 23 -7.53 16.03 -33.94
C ASN A 23 -6.10 16.52 -33.72
N ASN A 24 -5.77 17.10 -32.55
CA ASN A 24 -4.41 17.54 -32.24
C ASN A 24 -3.43 16.35 -32.10
N PHE A 25 -3.92 15.21 -31.63
CA PHE A 25 -3.14 13.96 -31.59
C PHE A 25 -3.21 13.16 -32.90
N SER A 26 -3.84 13.70 -33.96
CA SER A 26 -4.11 12.96 -35.21
C SER A 26 -4.87 11.65 -34.99
N CYS A 27 -5.69 11.58 -33.94
CA CYS A 27 -6.50 10.43 -33.59
C CYS A 27 -7.94 10.64 -34.07
N SER A 28 -8.50 9.65 -34.78
CA SER A 28 -9.93 9.59 -35.07
C SER A 28 -10.61 8.51 -34.21
N TYR A 29 -11.90 8.67 -33.96
CA TYR A 29 -12.71 7.63 -33.31
C TYR A 29 -12.61 6.27 -34.03
N GLU A 30 -12.47 6.29 -35.35
CA GLU A 30 -12.34 5.08 -36.19
C GLU A 30 -10.98 4.40 -36.03
N SER A 31 -9.94 5.13 -35.61
CA SER A 31 -8.59 4.61 -35.45
C SER A 31 -8.42 3.87 -34.12
N ASP A 32 -8.92 4.47 -33.03
CA ASP A 32 -8.89 3.88 -31.70
C ASP A 32 -10.06 4.42 -30.85
N PRO A 33 -11.19 3.67 -30.80
CA PRO A 33 -12.36 4.06 -30.03
C PRO A 33 -12.09 4.16 -28.53
N GLU A 34 -11.15 3.37 -28.00
CA GLU A 34 -10.86 3.32 -26.56
C GLU A 34 -10.04 4.56 -26.14
N LEU A 35 -9.06 4.94 -26.96
CA LEU A 35 -8.31 6.18 -26.77
C LEU A 35 -9.23 7.41 -26.83
N PHE A 36 -10.19 7.42 -27.77
CA PHE A 36 -11.15 8.53 -27.89
C PHE A 36 -12.05 8.63 -26.65
N LYS A 37 -12.48 7.50 -26.10
CA LYS A 37 -13.25 7.44 -24.86
C LYS A 37 -12.45 7.97 -23.66
N GLN A 38 -11.18 7.60 -23.54
CA GLN A 38 -10.28 8.10 -22.49
C GLN A 38 -10.08 9.62 -22.58
N LEU A 39 -9.92 10.16 -23.78
CA LEU A 39 -9.81 11.61 -23.99
C LEU A 39 -11.11 12.35 -23.60
N ALA A 40 -12.27 11.77 -23.89
CA ALA A 40 -13.56 12.32 -23.46
C ALA A 40 -13.71 12.32 -21.94
N GLU A 41 -13.29 11.25 -21.26
CA GLU A 41 -13.29 11.18 -19.79
C GLU A 41 -12.34 12.22 -19.17
N ILE A 42 -11.14 12.39 -19.71
CA ILE A 42 -10.18 13.42 -19.28
C ILE A 42 -10.79 14.82 -19.46
N SER A 43 -11.43 15.08 -20.60
CA SER A 43 -12.10 16.36 -20.86
C SER A 43 -13.21 16.64 -19.86
N GLN A 44 -14.06 15.66 -19.52
CA GLN A 44 -15.11 15.82 -18.51
C GLN A 44 -14.55 16.14 -17.12
N VAL A 45 -13.45 15.51 -16.74
CA VAL A 45 -12.77 15.77 -15.46
C VAL A 45 -12.16 17.17 -15.43
N LEU A 46 -11.48 17.59 -16.50
CA LEU A 46 -10.88 18.93 -16.60
C LEU A 46 -11.94 20.03 -16.58
N ASN A 47 -13.12 19.77 -17.15
CA ASN A 47 -14.25 20.69 -17.14
C ASN A 47 -15.08 20.63 -15.84
N GLY A 48 -14.67 19.84 -14.85
CA GLY A 48 -15.35 19.72 -13.56
C GLY A 48 -16.72 19.05 -13.61
N GLN A 49 -17.06 18.39 -14.72
CA GLN A 49 -18.34 17.70 -14.90
C GLN A 49 -18.34 16.35 -14.16
N THR A 50 -17.17 15.74 -13.98
CA THR A 50 -17.00 14.50 -13.25
C THR A 50 -15.81 14.59 -12.29
N ALA A 51 -15.95 14.00 -11.10
CA ALA A 51 -14.84 13.90 -10.15
C ALA A 51 -13.85 12.85 -10.63
N PHE A 52 -12.56 13.21 -10.71
CA PHE A 52 -11.49 12.26 -11.00
C PHE A 52 -11.52 11.12 -9.97
N LYS A 53 -11.69 9.88 -10.45
CA LYS A 53 -11.56 8.67 -9.63
C LYS A 53 -10.20 8.06 -9.94
N PRO A 54 -9.19 8.17 -9.04
CA PRO A 54 -7.86 7.59 -9.25
C PRO A 54 -7.83 6.05 -9.23
N GLN A 55 -8.91 5.36 -9.63
CA GLN A 55 -9.03 3.91 -9.54
C GLN A 55 -8.12 3.18 -10.54
N ASP A 56 -7.67 3.84 -11.62
CA ASP A 56 -6.89 3.20 -12.70
C ASP A 56 -5.46 3.74 -12.87
N ILE A 57 -5.02 4.71 -12.08
CA ILE A 57 -3.57 4.92 -11.95
C ILE A 57 -3.09 3.72 -11.15
N GLY A 58 -2.47 2.76 -11.85
CA GLY A 58 -1.87 1.54 -11.30
C GLY A 58 -0.73 1.82 -10.32
N ILE A 59 -1.01 2.58 -9.25
CA ILE A 59 -0.29 2.52 -7.99
C ILE A 59 -0.59 1.12 -7.44
N GLN A 60 0.05 0.11 -8.03
CA GLN A 60 0.13 -1.21 -7.46
C GLN A 60 0.71 -0.99 -6.07
N LYS A 61 -0.15 -1.00 -5.05
CA LYS A 61 0.28 -1.00 -3.66
C LYS A 61 1.24 -2.17 -3.58
N ARG A 62 2.55 -1.88 -3.49
CA ARG A 62 3.59 -2.92 -3.50
C ARG A 62 3.16 -3.97 -2.48
N LYS A 63 2.87 -5.18 -2.96
CA LYS A 63 2.53 -6.30 -2.07
C LYS A 63 3.69 -6.41 -1.09
N ARG A 64 3.44 -6.11 0.19
CA ARG A 64 4.50 -6.14 1.20
C ARG A 64 5.04 -7.57 1.24
N SER A 65 6.35 -7.70 1.11
CA SER A 65 7.03 -8.98 1.30
C SER A 65 6.62 -9.56 2.64
N ARG A 66 6.28 -10.86 2.68
CA ARG A 66 5.91 -11.51 3.94
C ARG A 66 7.10 -11.45 4.89
N THR A 67 6.90 -10.85 6.06
CA THR A 67 7.92 -10.80 7.11
C THR A 67 8.29 -12.22 7.55
N GLN A 68 9.58 -12.50 7.60
CA GLN A 68 10.15 -13.72 8.17
C GLN A 68 11.05 -13.34 9.35
N PHE A 69 10.84 -14.00 10.48
CA PHE A 69 11.67 -13.89 11.67
C PHE A 69 12.62 -15.09 11.71
N SER A 70 13.91 -14.84 11.97
CA SER A 70 14.89 -15.92 12.15
C SER A 70 14.54 -16.76 13.39
N PHE A 71 15.25 -17.87 13.58
CA PHE A 71 15.04 -18.70 14.76
C PHE A 71 15.41 -17.92 16.05
N GLU A 72 16.51 -17.18 16.01
CA GLU A 72 17.00 -16.33 17.09
C GLU A 72 16.02 -15.20 17.39
N ASP A 73 15.45 -14.56 16.36
CA ASP A 73 14.43 -13.52 16.51
C ASP A 73 13.22 -14.07 17.26
N GLN A 74 12.80 -15.30 16.92
CA GLN A 74 11.64 -15.94 17.53
C GLN A 74 11.89 -16.26 19.02
N ILE A 75 13.10 -16.69 19.40
CA ILE A 75 13.44 -16.91 20.83
C ILE A 75 13.21 -15.62 21.63
N ILE A 76 13.71 -14.48 21.12
CA ILE A 76 13.57 -13.18 21.78
C ILE A 76 12.09 -12.77 21.85
N LEU A 77 11.35 -12.91 20.73
CA LEU A 77 9.92 -12.59 20.65
C LEU A 77 9.09 -13.39 21.65
N TYR A 78 9.29 -14.71 21.71
CA TYR A 78 8.54 -15.57 22.64
C TYR A 78 8.90 -15.31 24.10
N LYS A 79 10.19 -15.09 24.40
CA LYS A 79 10.65 -14.74 25.75
C LYS A 79 9.98 -13.47 26.27
N GLU A 80 10.05 -12.40 25.49
CA GLU A 80 9.50 -11.10 25.89
C GLU A 80 7.96 -11.13 25.90
N PHE A 81 7.32 -11.90 25.02
CA PHE A 81 5.86 -12.09 25.03
C PHE A 81 5.37 -12.84 26.26
N GLN A 82 6.10 -13.87 26.74
CA GLN A 82 5.75 -14.55 27.98
C GLN A 82 5.84 -13.62 29.19
N ALA A 83 6.84 -12.75 29.22
CA ALA A 83 6.98 -11.75 30.28
C ALA A 83 5.90 -10.66 30.22
N CYS A 84 5.54 -10.21 29.01
CA CYS A 84 4.53 -9.19 28.80
C CYS A 84 3.72 -9.43 27.52
N PRO A 85 2.56 -10.09 27.63
CA PRO A 85 1.68 -10.34 26.48
C PRO A 85 1.00 -9.07 25.96
N THR A 86 0.90 -8.02 26.77
CA THR A 86 0.29 -6.74 26.38
C THR A 86 1.24 -5.95 25.49
N VAL A 87 0.68 -5.12 24.59
CA VAL A 87 1.50 -4.29 23.69
C VAL A 87 1.95 -3.05 24.46
N ASP A 88 3.11 -3.16 25.09
CA ASP A 88 3.84 -2.01 25.60
C ASP A 88 4.80 -1.48 24.52
N ASN A 89 4.65 -0.21 24.14
CA ASN A 89 5.53 0.44 23.18
C ASN A 89 7.00 0.45 23.63
N SER A 90 7.28 0.44 24.94
CA SER A 90 8.65 0.40 25.47
C SER A 90 9.33 -0.94 25.15
N ILE A 91 8.65 -2.06 25.46
CA ILE A 91 9.10 -3.43 25.19
C ILE A 91 9.22 -3.65 23.69
N ILE A 92 8.21 -3.22 22.92
CA ILE A 92 8.25 -3.34 21.47
C ILE A 92 9.49 -2.62 20.90
N ARG A 93 9.79 -1.38 21.33
CA ARG A 93 10.98 -0.65 20.87
C ARG A 93 12.28 -1.38 21.24
N LYS A 94 12.36 -1.94 22.45
CA LYS A 94 13.51 -2.75 22.90
C LYS A 94 13.71 -3.96 21.98
N VAL A 95 12.65 -4.73 21.73
CA VAL A 95 12.69 -5.91 20.87
C VAL A 95 13.08 -5.53 19.44
N CYS A 96 12.48 -4.48 18.87
CA CYS A 96 12.81 -4.01 17.52
C CYS A 96 14.31 -3.70 17.35
N LYS A 97 14.93 -3.08 18.36
CA LYS A 97 16.37 -2.81 18.37
C LYS A 97 17.19 -4.10 18.45
N GLN A 98 16.75 -5.10 19.23
CA GLN A 98 17.46 -6.36 19.38
C GLN A 98 17.42 -7.21 18.11
N ILE A 99 16.24 -7.41 17.51
CA ILE A 99 16.06 -8.28 16.33
C ILE A 99 16.22 -7.54 14.99
N LYS A 100 16.48 -6.22 15.04
CA LYS A 100 16.63 -5.34 13.86
C LYS A 100 15.46 -5.43 12.89
N LYS A 101 14.23 -5.48 13.42
CA LYS A 101 12.99 -5.51 12.63
C LYS A 101 12.17 -4.23 12.80
N PRO A 102 11.41 -3.80 11.78
CA PRO A 102 10.48 -2.68 11.88
C PRO A 102 9.44 -2.86 12.99
N GLN A 103 9.12 -1.75 13.65
CA GLN A 103 8.14 -1.73 14.74
C GLN A 103 6.76 -2.25 14.33
N SER A 104 6.34 -1.98 13.09
CA SER A 104 5.07 -2.47 12.55
C SER A 104 5.00 -4.00 12.53
N GLU A 105 6.11 -4.66 12.21
CA GLU A 105 6.16 -6.13 12.10
C GLU A 105 6.12 -6.77 13.49
N VAL A 106 6.89 -6.24 14.44
CA VAL A 106 6.90 -6.73 15.83
C VAL A 106 5.55 -6.52 16.49
N LYS A 107 4.91 -5.36 16.28
CA LYS A 107 3.54 -5.11 16.75
C LYS A 107 2.56 -6.12 16.16
N GLN A 108 2.61 -6.34 14.85
CA GLN A 108 1.74 -7.29 14.18
C GLN A 108 1.92 -8.71 14.74
N TRP A 109 3.16 -9.12 14.98
CA TRP A 109 3.45 -10.41 15.60
C TRP A 109 2.81 -10.52 16.99
N TRP A 110 2.93 -9.48 17.84
CA TRP A 110 2.28 -9.44 19.16
C TRP A 110 0.75 -9.57 19.04
N TYR A 111 0.13 -8.82 18.13
CA TYR A 111 -1.32 -8.88 17.91
C TYR A 111 -1.77 -10.28 17.52
N ASN A 112 -1.07 -10.92 16.59
CA ASN A 112 -1.37 -12.28 16.15
C ASN A 112 -1.28 -13.26 17.33
N ARG A 113 -0.23 -13.16 18.17
CA ARG A 113 -0.06 -14.07 19.31
C ARG A 113 -1.09 -13.85 20.40
N ARG A 114 -1.51 -12.61 20.67
CA ARG A 114 -2.64 -12.37 21.57
C ARG A 114 -3.95 -12.95 21.03
N SER A 115 -4.15 -12.90 19.71
CA SER A 115 -5.31 -13.55 19.08
C SER A 115 -5.26 -15.06 19.31
N ASP A 116 -4.09 -15.69 19.13
CA ASP A 116 -3.93 -17.11 19.41
C ASP A 116 -4.19 -17.45 20.88
N VAL A 117 -3.79 -16.58 21.83
CA VAL A 117 -4.07 -16.77 23.26
C VAL A 117 -5.57 -16.71 23.52
N LYS A 118 -6.27 -15.71 22.96
CA LYS A 118 -7.72 -15.55 23.09
C LYS A 118 -8.47 -16.77 22.55
N ASP A 119 -7.98 -17.35 21.45
CA ASP A 119 -8.59 -18.50 20.79
C ASP A 119 -8.13 -19.85 21.38
N ASN A 120 -7.35 -19.87 22.47
CA ASN A 120 -6.72 -21.08 23.03
C ASN A 120 -5.86 -21.88 22.03
N LYS A 121 -5.32 -21.20 21.01
CA LYS A 121 -4.44 -21.77 19.97
C LYS A 121 -2.97 -21.45 20.21
N PHE A 122 -2.65 -20.64 21.20
CA PHE A 122 -1.29 -20.22 21.47
C PHE A 122 -0.41 -21.41 21.84
N LYS A 123 0.65 -21.62 21.05
CA LYS A 123 1.67 -22.63 21.27
C LYS A 123 3.04 -22.04 20.97
N ILE A 124 3.99 -22.31 21.85
CA ILE A 124 5.41 -22.03 21.61
C ILE A 124 6.00 -23.26 20.93
N PRO A 125 6.67 -23.14 19.77
CA PRO A 125 7.33 -24.26 19.12
C PRO A 125 8.31 -24.98 20.07
N ASP A 126 8.31 -26.31 20.08
CA ASP A 126 9.12 -27.10 21.04
C ASP A 126 10.63 -26.79 20.95
N ALA A 127 11.13 -26.52 19.74
CA ALA A 127 12.52 -26.12 19.52
C ALA A 127 12.87 -24.81 20.27
N ILE A 128 11.94 -23.87 20.35
CA ILE A 128 12.10 -22.62 21.09
C ILE A 128 11.88 -22.85 22.57
N LYS A 129 10.87 -23.64 22.94
CA LYS A 129 10.52 -23.93 24.34
C LYS A 129 11.69 -24.49 25.14
N LYS A 130 12.55 -25.31 24.53
CA LYS A 130 13.77 -25.86 25.15
C LYS A 130 14.87 -24.82 25.44
N LEU A 131 14.81 -23.68 24.77
CA LEU A 131 15.82 -22.62 24.82
C LEU A 131 15.35 -21.40 25.62
N LEU A 132 14.09 -21.41 26.06
CA LEU A 132 13.56 -20.38 26.94
C LEU A 132 14.00 -20.68 28.39
N PRO A 133 14.51 -19.68 29.12
CA PRO A 133 14.93 -19.83 30.51
C PRO A 133 13.76 -20.01 31.48
#